data_AF-A0A1F3ZHC1-F1
#
_entry.id   AF-A0A1F3ZHC1-F1
#
_cell.length_a   1.000
_cell.length_b   1.000
_cell.length_c   1.000
_cell.angle_alpha   90.00
_cell.angle_beta   90.00
_cell.angle_gamma   90.00
#
_symmetry.space_group_name_H-M   'P 1'
#
loop_
_entity.id
_entity.type
_entity.pdbx_description
1 polymer ?
#
loop_
_entity_poly.entity_id
_entity_poly.type
_entity_poly.pdbx_seq_one_letter_code
_entity_poly.pdbx_strand_id
1 'polypeptide(L)'
;MPRRKRLIQMTPPDPSIRAFLLDEVLRFVKRARACPGVWRIALIGSLTTNKDNPKDADVLVTVDDDANLTALAAAGRRLQGRAQSRNSGADIFLADLSENYIGRTCHWRECRPGIRVACDARHCGRRHFLHDDLDDVTLDAALIKLPPLELWPQLVRRFEVPADVEARLIQPIEASRARAKTGHA
;
A
#
# COMPACT_ATOMS: atom_id res chain seq x y z
N MET A 1 37.61 -9.47 27.74
CA MET A 1 37.14 -9.04 26.40
C MET A 1 35.69 -8.53 26.51
N PRO A 2 35.42 -7.21 26.51
CA PRO A 2 34.05 -6.71 26.59
C PRO A 2 33.37 -6.77 25.21
N ARG A 3 32.19 -7.42 25.16
CA ARG A 3 31.32 -7.46 23.97
C ARG A 3 30.79 -6.05 23.68
N ARG A 4 31.15 -5.47 22.53
CA ARG A 4 30.54 -4.22 22.02
C ARG A 4 29.04 -4.45 21.78
N LYS A 5 28.19 -3.89 22.64
CA LYS A 5 26.76 -3.71 22.37
C LYS A 5 26.62 -2.82 21.13
N ARG A 6 26.10 -3.35 20.02
CA ARG A 6 25.58 -2.50 18.94
C ARG A 6 24.41 -1.71 19.53
N LEU A 7 24.62 -0.43 19.76
CA LEU A 7 23.53 0.53 19.95
C LEU A 7 22.77 0.56 18.63
N ILE A 8 21.61 -0.08 18.60
CA ILE A 8 20.61 0.18 17.56
C ILE A 8 20.19 1.62 17.83
N GLN A 9 20.73 2.56 17.06
CA GLN A 9 20.24 3.94 17.08
C GLN A 9 18.80 3.88 16.58
N MET A 10 17.86 3.89 17.53
CA MET A 10 16.47 4.18 17.23
C MET A 10 16.40 5.67 16.92
N THR A 11 16.35 6.01 15.63
CA THR A 11 16.05 7.37 15.20
C THR A 11 14.71 7.74 15.84
N PRO A 12 14.60 8.88 16.57
CA PRO A 12 13.33 9.31 17.14
C PRO A 12 12.27 9.40 16.03
N PRO A 13 11.00 9.07 16.32
CA PRO A 13 9.95 9.15 15.32
C PRO A 13 9.88 10.58 14.78
N ASP A 14 10.04 10.69 13.47
CA ASP A 14 9.90 11.96 12.75
C ASP A 14 8.47 12.47 12.96
N PRO A 15 8.29 13.71 13.48
CA PRO A 15 6.96 14.25 13.69
C PRO A 15 6.21 14.47 12.38
N SER A 16 6.90 14.49 11.23
CA SER A 16 6.31 14.65 9.91
C SER A 16 5.25 13.59 9.63
N ILE A 17 4.06 14.05 9.22
CA ILE A 17 2.99 13.17 8.75
C ILE A 17 3.42 12.38 7.52
N ARG A 18 4.15 13.03 6.61
CA ARG A 18 4.69 12.40 5.40
C ARG A 18 5.63 11.25 5.73
N ALA A 19 6.59 11.49 6.63
CA ALA A 19 7.51 10.46 7.09
C ALA A 19 6.77 9.26 7.71
N PHE A 20 5.76 9.53 8.53
CA PHE A 20 4.94 8.50 9.14
C PHE A 20 4.15 7.69 8.10
N LEU A 21 3.51 8.35 7.13
CA LEU A 21 2.77 7.65 6.08
C LEU A 21 3.70 6.78 5.22
N LEU A 22 4.91 7.25 4.88
CA LEU A 22 5.90 6.45 4.17
C LEU A 22 6.31 5.20 4.97
N ASP A 23 6.52 5.34 6.28
CA ASP A 23 6.85 4.21 7.16
C ASP A 23 5.68 3.21 7.24
N GLU A 24 4.44 3.67 7.29
CA GLU A 24 3.26 2.80 7.30
C GLU A 24 3.01 2.12 5.93
N VAL A 25 3.26 2.82 4.81
CA VAL A 25 3.25 2.24 3.46
C VAL A 25 4.29 1.14 3.36
N LEU A 26 5.52 1.34 3.87
CA LEU A 26 6.53 0.29 3.91
C LEU A 26 6.05 -0.96 4.65
N ARG A 27 5.35 -0.78 5.80
CA ARG A 27 4.77 -1.90 6.56
C ARG A 27 3.66 -2.59 5.77
N PHE A 28 2.84 -1.83 5.05
CA PHE A 28 1.81 -2.38 4.16
C PHE A 28 2.44 -3.21 3.04
N VAL A 29 3.40 -2.66 2.29
CA VAL A 29 4.08 -3.34 1.17
C VAL A 29 4.69 -4.68 1.60
N LYS A 30 5.34 -4.72 2.78
CA LYS A 30 5.91 -5.95 3.34
C LYS A 30 4.88 -7.05 3.60
N ARG A 31 3.64 -6.68 3.96
CA ARG A 31 2.54 -7.62 4.19
C ARG A 31 1.84 -7.99 2.88
N ALA A 32 1.56 -7.00 2.04
CA ALA A 32 0.84 -7.16 0.78
C ALA A 32 1.60 -8.08 -0.18
N ARG A 33 2.93 -7.95 -0.29
CA ARG A 33 3.74 -8.82 -1.16
C ARG A 33 3.74 -10.31 -0.76
N ALA A 34 3.30 -10.63 0.45
CA ALA A 34 3.18 -12.00 0.94
C ALA A 34 1.75 -12.56 0.79
N CYS A 35 0.81 -11.75 0.30
CA CYS A 35 -0.55 -12.18 0.03
C CYS A 35 -0.58 -12.93 -1.31
N PRO A 36 -1.13 -14.16 -1.35
CA PRO A 36 -1.33 -14.88 -2.60
C PRO A 36 -2.18 -14.06 -3.58
N GLY A 37 -1.77 -14.10 -4.86
CA GLY A 37 -2.43 -13.40 -5.95
C GLY A 37 -2.21 -11.89 -6.01
N VAL A 38 -1.30 -11.33 -5.21
CA VAL A 38 -0.79 -9.96 -5.45
C VAL A 38 0.32 -10.04 -6.50
N TRP A 39 0.21 -9.24 -7.57
CA TRP A 39 1.13 -9.21 -8.70
C TRP A 39 1.97 -7.96 -8.79
N ARG A 40 1.43 -6.82 -8.36
CA ARG A 40 2.13 -5.54 -8.40
C ARG A 40 1.66 -4.66 -7.25
N ILE A 41 2.58 -3.88 -6.68
CA ILE A 41 2.29 -2.87 -5.67
C ILE A 41 2.99 -1.59 -6.12
N ALA A 42 2.24 -0.50 -6.23
CA ALA A 42 2.75 0.80 -6.63
C ALA A 42 2.28 1.90 -5.68
N LEU A 43 3.16 2.85 -5.40
CA LEU A 43 2.81 4.09 -4.71
C LEU A 43 2.30 5.09 -5.75
N ILE A 44 1.15 5.70 -5.47
CA ILE A 44 0.55 6.74 -6.29
C ILE A 44 0.20 7.95 -5.43
N GLY A 45 -0.44 8.96 -6.04
CA GLY A 45 -0.96 10.10 -5.32
C GLY A 45 0.11 11.00 -4.70
N SER A 46 -0.26 11.71 -3.65
CA SER A 46 0.55 12.85 -3.19
C SER A 46 1.90 12.48 -2.57
N LEU A 47 2.09 11.24 -2.12
CA LEU A 47 3.35 10.76 -1.56
C LEU A 47 4.46 10.61 -2.62
N THR A 48 4.11 10.51 -3.91
CA THR A 48 5.09 10.52 -5.01
C THR A 48 5.53 11.92 -5.42
N THR A 49 5.21 12.95 -4.64
CA THR A 49 5.58 14.36 -4.89
C THR A 49 6.32 14.93 -3.69
N ASN A 50 6.89 16.15 -3.81
CA ASN A 50 7.50 16.88 -2.69
C ASN A 50 6.48 17.54 -1.74
N LYS A 51 5.20 17.13 -1.75
CA LYS A 51 4.20 17.70 -0.85
C LYS A 51 4.51 17.33 0.60
N ASP A 52 4.76 18.35 1.44
CA ASP A 52 5.13 18.19 2.86
C ASP A 52 4.02 17.60 3.73
N ASN A 53 2.76 17.99 3.45
CA ASN A 53 1.58 17.57 4.19
C ASN A 53 0.60 16.80 3.29
N PRO A 54 0.93 15.55 2.91
CA PRO A 54 0.01 14.65 2.22
C PRO A 54 -1.19 14.33 3.14
N LYS A 55 -2.39 14.31 2.55
CA LYS A 55 -3.61 13.97 3.29
C LYS A 55 -3.77 12.47 3.47
N ASP A 56 -3.42 11.72 2.44
CA ASP A 56 -3.69 10.30 2.33
C ASP A 56 -2.48 9.54 1.80
N ALA A 57 -2.40 8.26 2.14
CA ALA A 57 -1.48 7.31 1.53
C ALA A 57 -2.21 6.48 0.47
N ASP A 58 -1.91 6.72 -0.80
CA ASP A 58 -2.56 6.09 -1.93
C ASP A 58 -1.69 4.97 -2.51
N VAL A 59 -2.18 3.73 -2.50
CA VAL A 59 -1.44 2.57 -2.99
C VAL A 59 -2.29 1.81 -4.00
N LEU A 60 -1.70 1.53 -5.16
CA LEU A 60 -2.31 0.68 -6.19
C LEU A 60 -1.75 -0.74 -6.07
N VAL A 61 -2.65 -1.73 -6.04
CA VAL A 61 -2.29 -3.15 -6.00
C VAL A 61 -2.95 -3.88 -7.16
N THR A 62 -2.16 -4.53 -8.01
CA THR A 62 -2.67 -5.45 -9.02
C THR A 62 -2.82 -6.84 -8.42
N VAL A 63 -3.97 -7.46 -8.62
CA VAL A 63 -4.31 -8.78 -8.07
C VAL A 63 -4.90 -9.72 -9.12
N ASP A 64 -4.79 -11.03 -8.90
CA ASP A 64 -5.55 -12.03 -9.65
C ASP A 64 -7.06 -11.84 -9.45
N ASP A 65 -7.85 -12.30 -10.41
CA ASP A 65 -9.31 -12.22 -10.38
C ASP A 65 -9.90 -13.00 -9.20
N ASP A 66 -9.31 -14.15 -8.87
CA ASP A 66 -9.73 -15.04 -7.78
C ASP A 66 -8.96 -14.81 -6.47
N ALA A 67 -8.06 -13.82 -6.42
CA ALA A 67 -7.24 -13.57 -5.23
C ALA A 67 -8.11 -13.35 -3.99
N ASN A 68 -7.78 -14.06 -2.91
CA ASN A 68 -8.42 -13.89 -1.60
C ASN A 68 -7.95 -12.60 -0.94
N LEU A 69 -8.80 -11.58 -0.98
CA LEU A 69 -8.47 -10.23 -0.49
C LEU A 69 -8.46 -10.10 1.04
N THR A 70 -8.77 -11.16 1.80
CA THR A 70 -8.90 -11.08 3.27
C THR A 70 -7.64 -10.53 3.95
N ALA A 71 -6.47 -11.07 3.60
CA ALA A 71 -5.20 -10.65 4.18
C ALA A 71 -4.82 -9.24 3.71
N LEU A 72 -5.04 -8.93 2.43
CA LEU A 72 -4.75 -7.63 1.83
C LEU A 72 -5.62 -6.52 2.45
N ALA A 73 -6.93 -6.75 2.57
CA ALA A 73 -7.86 -5.81 3.19
C ALA A 73 -7.55 -5.64 4.69
N ALA A 74 -7.13 -6.69 5.39
CA ALA A 74 -6.66 -6.57 6.77
C ALA A 74 -5.34 -5.79 6.89
N ALA A 75 -4.49 -5.77 5.87
CA ALA A 75 -3.31 -4.90 5.81
C ALA A 75 -3.72 -3.45 5.50
N GLY A 76 -4.63 -3.24 4.54
CA GLY A 76 -5.18 -1.92 4.18
C GLY A 76 -5.86 -1.24 5.37
N ARG A 77 -6.76 -1.93 6.08
CA ARG A 77 -7.40 -1.41 7.30
C ARG A 77 -6.41 -1.03 8.41
N ARG A 78 -5.30 -1.77 8.52
CA ARG A 78 -4.23 -1.42 9.48
C ARG A 78 -3.51 -0.14 9.06
N LEU A 79 -3.18 0.02 7.78
CA LEU A 79 -2.60 1.25 7.26
C LEU A 79 -3.55 2.44 7.51
N GLN A 80 -4.80 2.31 7.09
CA GLN A 80 -5.82 3.35 7.26
C GLN A 80 -6.04 3.72 8.72
N GLY A 81 -6.22 2.75 9.62
CA GLY A 81 -6.41 3.01 11.04
C GLY A 81 -5.20 3.70 11.70
N ARG A 82 -3.99 3.43 11.20
CA ARG A 82 -2.76 4.11 11.65
C ARG A 82 -2.69 5.54 11.10
N ALA A 83 -3.00 5.75 9.84
CA ALA A 83 -3.10 7.09 9.23
C ALA A 83 -4.13 7.97 9.97
N GLN A 84 -5.31 7.42 10.29
CA GLN A 84 -6.39 8.14 10.97
C GLN A 84 -5.99 8.63 12.37
N SER A 85 -5.10 7.91 13.06
CA SER A 85 -4.55 8.38 14.35
C SER A 85 -3.79 9.70 14.27
N ARG A 86 -3.46 10.16 13.05
CA ARG A 86 -2.83 11.45 12.76
C ARG A 86 -3.65 12.33 11.82
N ASN A 87 -4.97 12.14 11.75
CA ASN A 87 -5.87 12.91 10.90
C ASN A 87 -5.55 12.80 9.38
N SER A 88 -5.09 11.63 8.96
CA SER A 88 -4.82 11.27 7.56
C SER A 88 -5.59 10.02 7.15
N GLY A 89 -5.78 9.80 5.86
CA GLY A 89 -6.38 8.58 5.32
C GLY A 89 -5.37 7.67 4.63
N ALA A 90 -5.89 6.56 4.10
CA ALA A 90 -5.16 5.70 3.19
C ALA A 90 -6.15 4.91 2.33
N ASP A 91 -5.91 4.90 1.03
CA ASP A 91 -6.71 4.20 0.05
C ASP A 91 -5.86 3.13 -0.65
N ILE A 92 -6.40 1.91 -0.69
CA ILE A 92 -5.79 0.79 -1.40
C ILE A 92 -6.65 0.51 -2.63
N PHE A 93 -6.22 1.03 -3.76
CA PHE A 93 -6.83 0.81 -5.07
C PHE A 93 -6.44 -0.56 -5.60
N LEU A 94 -7.38 -1.26 -6.20
CA LEU A 94 -7.20 -2.59 -6.77
C LEU A 94 -7.37 -2.52 -8.29
N ALA A 95 -6.45 -3.17 -8.98
CA ALA A 95 -6.56 -3.42 -10.41
C ALA A 95 -6.47 -4.93 -10.71
N ASP A 96 -7.10 -5.34 -11.80
CA ASP A 96 -6.95 -6.70 -12.34
C ASP A 96 -5.68 -6.83 -13.21
N LEU A 97 -5.39 -8.05 -13.68
CA LEU A 97 -4.28 -8.33 -14.59
C LEU A 97 -4.45 -7.72 -15.99
N SER A 98 -5.66 -7.34 -16.36
CA SER A 98 -5.96 -6.62 -17.60
C SER A 98 -5.78 -5.10 -17.45
N GLU A 99 -5.21 -4.66 -16.33
CA GLU A 99 -4.93 -3.26 -16.01
C GLU A 99 -6.18 -2.39 -15.87
N ASN A 100 -7.31 -3.00 -15.48
CA ASN A 100 -8.54 -2.29 -15.17
C ASN A 100 -8.66 -2.02 -13.67
N TYR A 101 -9.19 -0.86 -13.31
CA TYR A 101 -9.60 -0.58 -11.94
C TYR A 101 -10.83 -1.41 -11.58
N ILE A 102 -10.76 -2.13 -10.46
CA ILE A 102 -11.85 -3.00 -10.00
C ILE A 102 -12.47 -2.56 -8.67
N GLY A 103 -11.94 -1.51 -8.05
CA GLY A 103 -12.41 -0.98 -6.76
C GLY A 103 -11.28 -0.80 -5.75
N ARG A 104 -11.65 -0.65 -4.47
CA ARG A 104 -10.72 -0.58 -3.33
C ARG A 104 -10.81 -1.80 -2.43
N THR A 105 -9.85 -1.97 -1.52
CA THR A 105 -10.04 -2.89 -0.39
C THR A 105 -11.11 -2.36 0.56
N CYS A 106 -12.02 -3.23 0.98
CA CYS A 106 -13.09 -2.85 1.91
C CYS A 106 -12.57 -2.43 3.30
N HIS A 107 -13.01 -1.26 3.75
CA HIS A 107 -12.66 -0.68 5.05
C HIS A 107 -13.33 -1.38 6.24
N TRP A 108 -14.41 -2.13 6.00
CA TRP A 108 -15.15 -2.83 7.06
C TRP A 108 -14.44 -4.13 7.47
N ARG A 109 -14.45 -4.43 8.77
CA ARG A 109 -13.91 -5.71 9.30
C ARG A 109 -14.76 -6.91 8.92
N GLU A 110 -16.07 -6.71 8.82
CA GLU A 110 -17.03 -7.71 8.39
C GLU A 110 -17.63 -7.24 7.07
N CYS A 111 -17.41 -8.02 6.00
CA CYS A 111 -17.92 -7.74 4.67
C CYS A 111 -18.94 -8.82 4.30
N ARG A 112 -20.22 -8.45 4.29
CA ARG A 112 -21.34 -9.31 3.90
C ARG A 112 -22.40 -8.45 3.20
N PRO A 113 -23.14 -9.01 2.23
CA PRO A 113 -24.23 -8.28 1.58
C PRO A 113 -25.23 -7.76 2.64
N GLY A 114 -25.64 -6.50 2.53
CA GLY A 114 -26.66 -5.89 3.38
C GLY A 114 -26.28 -5.65 4.86
N ILE A 115 -25.07 -6.00 5.30
CA ILE A 115 -24.67 -5.82 6.72
C ILE A 115 -24.46 -4.35 7.11
N ARG A 116 -24.15 -3.48 6.14
CA ARG A 116 -23.98 -2.04 6.33
C ARG A 116 -24.91 -1.30 5.37
N VAL A 117 -25.84 -0.54 5.94
CA VAL A 117 -26.69 0.39 5.17
C VAL A 117 -25.86 1.44 4.44
N ALA A 118 -24.73 1.84 5.02
CA ALA A 118 -23.81 2.82 4.44
C ALA A 118 -22.77 2.21 3.48
N CYS A 119 -22.91 0.95 3.06
CA CYS A 119 -22.04 0.41 2.02
C CYS A 119 -22.59 0.76 0.64
N ASP A 120 -21.80 1.47 -0.13
CA ASP A 120 -22.05 1.96 -1.49
C ASP A 120 -21.42 1.08 -2.59
N ALA A 121 -20.60 0.09 -2.24
CA ALA A 121 -20.09 -0.91 -3.18
C ALA A 121 -21.21 -1.58 -4.01
N ARG A 122 -21.10 -1.53 -5.34
CA ARG A 122 -22.10 -2.07 -6.29
C ARG A 122 -22.45 -3.52 -6.01
N HIS A 123 -21.47 -4.35 -5.66
CA HIS A 123 -21.65 -5.78 -5.43
C HIS A 123 -21.03 -6.25 -4.10
N CYS A 124 -21.33 -5.53 -3.01
CA CYS A 124 -20.83 -5.87 -1.67
C CYS A 124 -21.03 -7.36 -1.34
N GLY A 125 -19.92 -8.03 -1.00
CA GLY A 125 -19.92 -9.44 -0.61
C GLY A 125 -19.87 -10.45 -1.76
N ARG A 126 -20.00 -10.04 -3.03
CA ARG A 126 -19.81 -10.93 -4.21
C ARG A 126 -18.38 -11.43 -4.29
N ARG A 127 -17.42 -10.51 -4.20
CA ARG A 127 -16.01 -10.81 -3.93
C ARG A 127 -15.68 -10.27 -2.55
N HIS A 128 -15.40 -11.17 -1.61
CA HIS A 128 -15.24 -10.80 -0.20
C HIS A 128 -14.10 -9.78 -0.03
N PHE A 129 -14.41 -8.66 0.64
CA PHE A 129 -13.53 -7.49 0.83
C PHE A 129 -13.13 -6.70 -0.42
N LEU A 130 -13.72 -6.95 -1.59
CA LEU A 130 -13.70 -5.99 -2.68
C LEU A 130 -14.80 -4.94 -2.43
N HIS A 131 -14.42 -3.68 -2.54
CA HIS A 131 -15.33 -2.55 -2.51
C HIS A 131 -15.32 -1.90 -3.90
N ASP A 132 -16.26 -2.32 -4.76
CA ASP A 132 -16.37 -1.91 -6.15
C ASP A 132 -17.19 -0.62 -6.30
N ASP A 133 -16.57 0.48 -5.86
CA ASP A 133 -17.03 1.87 -5.92
C ASP A 133 -16.90 2.50 -7.31
N LEU A 134 -17.18 1.72 -8.34
CA LEU A 134 -16.97 2.09 -9.74
C LEU A 134 -17.90 3.23 -10.21
N ASP A 135 -18.89 3.62 -9.41
CA ASP A 135 -19.72 4.81 -9.64
C ASP A 135 -19.11 6.09 -9.07
N ASP A 136 -18.27 5.97 -8.03
CA ASP A 136 -17.76 7.09 -7.25
C ASP A 136 -16.31 7.43 -7.58
N VAL A 137 -15.52 6.41 -7.95
CA VAL A 137 -14.09 6.53 -8.20
C VAL A 137 -13.76 6.04 -9.60
N THR A 138 -13.06 6.89 -10.35
CA THR A 138 -12.41 6.52 -11.60
C THR A 138 -10.92 6.75 -11.46
N LEU A 139 -10.12 5.71 -11.67
CA LEU A 139 -8.67 5.81 -11.74
C LEU A 139 -8.24 5.85 -13.21
N ASP A 140 -7.38 6.80 -13.58
CA ASP A 140 -6.88 6.91 -14.95
C ASP A 140 -6.18 5.61 -15.36
N ALA A 141 -6.58 5.05 -16.50
CA ALA A 141 -5.95 3.86 -17.06
C ALA A 141 -4.44 4.05 -17.24
N ALA A 142 -3.97 5.25 -17.64
CA ALA A 142 -2.54 5.52 -17.75
C ALA A 142 -1.82 5.38 -16.41
N LEU A 143 -2.45 5.79 -15.30
CA LEU A 143 -1.90 5.64 -13.95
C LEU A 143 -1.82 4.17 -13.52
N ILE A 144 -2.80 3.34 -13.93
CA ILE A 144 -2.78 1.91 -13.63
C ILE A 144 -1.67 1.20 -14.42
N LYS A 145 -1.52 1.55 -15.70
CA LYS A 145 -0.51 0.94 -16.58
C LYS A 145 0.89 1.36 -16.18
N LEU A 146 1.10 2.65 -15.95
CA LEU A 146 2.41 3.27 -15.71
C LEU A 146 2.40 4.10 -14.43
N PRO A 147 2.25 3.47 -13.25
CA PRO A 147 2.23 4.22 -11.99
C PRO A 147 3.59 4.90 -11.73
N PRO A 148 3.65 6.04 -11.03
CA PRO A 148 4.89 6.80 -10.86
C PRO A 148 6.01 6.01 -10.17
N LEU A 149 5.65 5.20 -9.16
CA LEU A 149 6.59 4.36 -8.42
C LEU A 149 6.04 2.95 -8.23
N GLU A 150 6.61 1.97 -8.90
CA GLU A 150 6.38 0.56 -8.57
C GLU A 150 7.34 0.12 -7.47
N LEU A 151 6.81 -0.52 -6.44
CA LEU A 151 7.54 -0.97 -5.26
C LEU A 151 7.80 -2.48 -5.28
N TRP A 152 6.94 -3.24 -5.96
CA TRP A 152 7.00 -4.69 -6.08
C TRP A 152 6.21 -5.13 -7.33
N PRO A 153 6.63 -6.15 -8.09
CA PRO A 153 7.73 -7.08 -7.82
C PRO A 153 9.07 -6.52 -8.27
N GLN A 154 9.09 -5.52 -9.13
CA GLN A 154 10.28 -4.76 -9.49
C GLN A 154 10.14 -3.33 -8.98
N LEU A 155 11.28 -2.71 -8.70
CA LEU A 155 11.30 -1.32 -8.30
C LEU A 155 11.47 -0.49 -9.57
N VAL A 156 10.45 0.28 -9.94
CA VAL A 156 10.46 1.12 -11.15
C VAL A 156 10.15 2.56 -10.74
N ARG A 157 11.07 3.47 -11.06
CA ARG A 157 10.96 4.90 -10.79
C ARG A 157 10.69 5.61 -12.12
N ARG A 158 9.58 6.35 -12.24
CA ARG A 158 9.24 7.11 -13.47
C ARG A 158 9.33 8.64 -13.31
N PHE A 159 9.91 9.08 -12.19
CA PHE A 159 10.10 10.49 -11.84
C PHE A 159 11.33 10.62 -10.93
N GLU A 160 11.75 11.86 -10.69
CA GLU A 160 12.77 12.16 -9.69
C GLU A 160 12.20 11.93 -8.28
N VAL A 161 12.67 10.86 -7.64
CA VAL A 161 12.13 10.42 -6.35
C VAL A 161 12.63 11.34 -5.22
N PRO A 162 11.72 11.93 -4.42
CA PRO A 162 12.09 12.69 -3.23
C PRO A 162 13.01 11.89 -2.30
N ALA A 163 14.03 12.55 -1.74
CA ALA A 163 15.06 11.90 -0.94
C ALA A 163 14.49 11.12 0.26
N ASP A 164 13.39 11.60 0.85
CA ASP A 164 12.72 10.94 1.97
C ASP A 164 11.98 9.66 1.55
N VAL A 165 11.37 9.64 0.37
CA VAL A 165 10.78 8.43 -0.24
C VAL A 165 11.87 7.40 -0.50
N GLU A 166 13.02 7.83 -1.04
CA GLU A 166 14.15 6.93 -1.30
C GLU A 166 14.65 6.29 0.01
N ALA A 167 14.91 7.12 1.03
CA ALA A 167 15.46 6.67 2.31
C ALA A 167 14.48 5.83 3.15
N ARG A 168 13.20 6.18 3.19
CA ARG A 168 12.21 5.56 4.09
C ARG A 168 11.46 4.40 3.47
N LEU A 169 11.28 4.39 2.15
CA LEU A 169 10.47 3.39 1.48
C LEU A 169 11.33 2.49 0.57
N ILE A 170 12.09 3.08 -0.34
CA ILE A 170 12.78 2.34 -1.39
C ILE A 170 13.97 1.55 -0.87
N GLN A 171 14.92 2.20 -0.20
CA GLN A 171 16.11 1.54 0.33
C GLN A 171 15.76 0.37 1.28
N PRO A 172 14.77 0.49 2.19
CA PRO A 172 14.34 -0.66 3.01
C PRO A 172 13.72 -1.80 2.20
N ILE A 173 13.02 -1.52 1.10
CA ILE A 173 12.48 -2.55 0.20
C ILE A 173 13.62 -3.27 -0.49
N GLU A 174 14.56 -2.56 -1.11
CA GLU A 174 15.73 -3.13 -1.78
C GLU A 174 16.57 -3.98 -0.81
N ALA A 175 16.85 -3.47 0.38
CA ALA A 175 17.59 -4.19 1.42
C ALA A 175 16.87 -5.49 1.85
N SER A 176 15.54 -5.46 1.95
CA SER A 176 14.76 -6.67 2.26
C SER A 176 14.82 -7.72 1.15
N ARG A 177 14.93 -7.29 -0.10
CA ARG A 177 15.06 -8.18 -1.27
C ARG A 177 16.44 -8.79 -1.38
N ALA A 178 17.49 -8.01 -1.14
CA ALA A 178 18.87 -8.50 -1.12
C ALA A 178 19.05 -9.61 -0.07
N ARG A 179 18.44 -9.45 1.11
CA ARG A 179 18.42 -10.49 2.16
C ARG A 179 17.65 -11.75 1.76
N ALA A 180 16.50 -11.60 1.09
CA ALA A 180 15.73 -12.75 0.61
C ALA A 180 16.50 -13.56 -0.45
N LYS A 181 17.31 -12.91 -1.29
CA LYS A 181 18.16 -13.58 -2.28
C LYS A 181 19.36 -14.30 -1.68
N THR A 182 19.88 -13.84 -0.54
CA THR A 182 21.08 -14.42 0.11
C THR A 182 20.77 -15.54 1.10
N GLY A 183 19.54 -15.67 1.59
CA GLY A 183 19.11 -16.75 2.49
C GLY A 183 18.63 -18.04 1.79
N HIS A 184 18.82 -18.16 0.47
CA HIS A 184 18.49 -19.34 -0.34
C HIS A 184 19.75 -20.02 -0.92
N ALA A 185 20.92 -19.79 -0.31
CA ALA A 185 22.19 -20.45 -0.64
C ALA A 185 22.61 -21.41 0.46
#